data_AF-T0Z844-F1
#
_entry.id   AF-T0Z844-F1
#
_cell.length_a   1.000
_cell.length_b   1.000
_cell.length_c   1.000
_cell.angle_alpha   90.00
_cell.angle_beta   90.00
_cell.angle_gamma   90.00
#
_symmetry.space_group_name_H-M   'P 1'
#
loop_
_entity.id
_entity.type
_entity.pdbx_description
1 polymer ?
#
loop_
_entity_poly.entity_id
_entity_poly.type
_entity_poly.pdbx_seq_one_letter_code
_entity_poly.pdbx_strand_id
1 'polypeptide(L)'
;MPFIYELEHDSQVFEYYDQPPSIPLVYRAVNGRRLSVIHTPDYFVLREGSAAWIECKTEEDLDALASRNPNRYSRDIGGKWRCIPGEEHAAMVGLAYEVWSAAQVNWVLQRNLQFLEDYLRFGSANTTDCVNPAITSAIETEPGIT
;
A
#
# COMPACT_ATOMS: atom_id res chain seq x y z
N MET A 1 -5.68 -6.92 1.29
CA MET A 1 -5.85 -5.67 0.53
C MET A 1 -4.66 -5.52 -0.41
N PRO A 2 -4.85 -5.21 -1.70
CA PRO A 2 -3.74 -5.09 -2.66
C PRO A 2 -2.63 -4.13 -2.21
N PHE A 3 -3.02 -3.04 -1.54
CA PHE A 3 -2.10 -2.05 -1.00
C PHE A 3 -1.05 -2.63 -0.05
N ILE A 4 -1.41 -3.57 0.85
CA ILE A 4 -0.46 -4.19 1.78
C ILE A 4 0.63 -4.97 1.03
N TYR A 5 0.25 -5.72 -0.02
CA TYR A 5 1.23 -6.48 -0.80
C TYR A 5 2.26 -5.57 -1.47
N GLU A 6 1.85 -4.37 -1.88
CA GLU A 6 2.76 -3.36 -2.43
C GLU A 6 3.71 -2.82 -1.34
N LEU A 7 3.21 -2.54 -0.13
CA LEU A 7 4.05 -2.09 0.99
C LEU A 7 5.07 -3.16 1.40
N GLU A 8 4.67 -4.43 1.49
CA GLU A 8 5.54 -5.53 1.96
C GLU A 8 6.74 -5.79 1.05
N HIS A 9 6.60 -5.42 -0.22
CA HIS A 9 7.61 -5.66 -1.25
C HIS A 9 8.28 -4.36 -1.73
N ASP A 10 7.97 -3.22 -1.10
CA ASP A 10 8.63 -1.95 -1.36
C ASP A 10 9.84 -1.79 -0.44
N SER A 11 11.05 -1.84 -1.02
CA SER A 11 12.31 -1.69 -0.29
C SER A 11 12.49 -0.35 0.41
N GLN A 12 11.69 0.67 0.06
CA GLN A 12 11.73 1.98 0.70
C GLN A 12 10.79 2.09 1.88
N VAL A 13 9.91 1.11 2.11
CA VAL A 13 9.01 1.07 3.28
C VAL A 13 9.76 0.47 4.46
N PHE A 14 9.81 1.19 5.58
CA PHE A 14 10.39 0.69 6.82
C PHE A 14 9.34 0.00 7.67
N GLU A 15 8.19 0.65 7.85
CA GLU A 15 7.08 0.17 8.69
C GLU A 15 5.77 0.75 8.18
N TYR A 16 4.68 0.05 8.45
CA TYR A 16 3.34 0.58 8.29
C TYR A 16 2.41 0.07 9.40
N TYR A 17 1.39 0.86 9.69
CA TYR A 17 0.45 0.61 10.76
C TYR A 17 -0.96 0.63 10.17
N ASP A 18 -1.68 -0.48 10.30
CA ASP A 18 -3.10 -0.57 9.95
C ASP A 18 -3.95 0.16 11.00
N GLN A 19 -4.89 0.98 10.54
CA GLN A 19 -5.79 1.79 11.37
C GLN A 19 -5.04 2.59 12.47
N PRO A 20 -4.13 3.50 12.08
CA PRO A 20 -3.39 4.35 13.02
C PRO A 20 -4.33 5.24 13.86
N PRO A 21 -3.82 5.91 14.92
CA PRO A 21 -4.64 6.83 15.70
C PRO A 21 -5.39 7.85 14.84
N SER A 22 -6.67 8.04 15.15
CA SER A 22 -7.54 8.93 14.38
C SER A 22 -7.08 10.39 14.45
N ILE A 23 -7.20 11.09 13.33
CA ILE A 23 -6.89 12.51 13.21
C ILE A 23 -8.17 13.35 13.01
N PRO A 24 -8.21 14.59 13.52
CA PRO A 24 -9.31 15.49 13.26
C PRO A 24 -9.21 16.08 11.84
N LEU A 25 -10.28 15.96 11.07
CA LEU A 25 -10.44 16.64 9.78
C LEU A 25 -11.43 17.79 9.91
N VAL A 26 -11.00 18.99 9.53
CA VAL A 26 -11.82 20.21 9.58
C VAL A 26 -12.02 20.73 8.17
N TYR A 27 -13.27 20.84 7.73
CA TYR A 27 -13.60 21.35 6.40
C TYR A 27 -15.01 21.95 6.37
N ARG A 28 -15.36 22.64 5.28
CA ARG A 28 -16.72 23.15 5.08
C ARG A 28 -17.56 22.17 4.29
N ALA A 29 -18.79 21.91 4.72
CA ALA A 29 -19.78 21.22 3.89
C ALA A 29 -20.17 22.09 2.68
N VAL A 30 -20.86 21.49 1.71
CA VAL A 30 -21.37 22.19 0.51
C VAL A 30 -22.26 23.39 0.87
N ASN A 31 -23.03 23.27 1.96
CA ASN A 31 -23.87 24.36 2.47
C ASN A 31 -23.11 25.42 3.30
N GLY A 32 -21.77 25.38 3.32
CA GLY A 32 -20.91 26.32 4.04
C GLY A 32 -20.71 26.03 5.53
N ARG A 33 -21.45 25.08 6.12
CA ARG A 33 -21.32 24.70 7.53
C ARG A 33 -19.92 24.12 7.80
N ARG A 34 -19.24 24.62 8.84
CA ARG A 34 -17.98 24.02 9.31
C ARG A 34 -18.27 22.65 9.93
N LEU A 35 -17.52 21.64 9.49
CA LEU A 35 -17.52 20.28 10.02
C LEU A 35 -16.18 20.00 10.69
N SER A 36 -16.23 19.18 11.74
CA SER A 36 -15.07 18.57 12.38
C SER A 36 -15.40 17.11 12.58
N VAL A 37 -14.65 16.22 11.93
CA VAL A 37 -14.87 14.78 12.02
C VAL A 37 -13.59 14.11 12.52
N ILE A 38 -13.75 13.11 13.38
CA ILE A 38 -12.65 12.22 13.75
C ILE A 38 -12.56 11.15 12.68
N HIS A 39 -11.40 11.03 12.05
CA HIS A 39 -11.15 10.15 10.93
C HIS A 39 -9.97 9.25 11.24
N THR A 40 -10.17 7.95 11.12
CA THR A 40 -9.10 6.95 11.11
C THR A 40 -8.73 6.68 9.66
N PRO A 41 -7.51 7.02 9.21
CA PRO A 41 -6.99 6.59 7.92
C PRO A 41 -6.84 5.07 7.89
N ASP A 42 -6.80 4.47 6.71
CA ASP A 42 -6.58 3.03 6.60
C ASP A 42 -5.17 2.64 7.05
N TYR A 43 -4.15 3.43 6.71
CA TYR A 43 -2.76 3.16 7.09
C TYR A 43 -1.97 4.40 7.51
N PHE A 44 -0.91 4.20 8.28
CA PHE A 44 0.21 5.14 8.39
C PHE A 44 1.49 4.45 7.96
N VAL A 45 2.22 5.02 7.01
CA VAL A 45 3.39 4.38 6.39
C VAL A 45 4.62 5.24 6.61
N LEU A 46 5.70 4.60 7.08
CA LEU A 46 7.03 5.15 7.21
C LEU A 46 7.90 4.66 6.04
N ARG A 47 8.47 5.60 5.30
CA ARG A 47 9.34 5.33 4.15
C ARG A 47 10.64 6.12 4.23
N GLU A 48 11.57 5.78 3.35
CA GLU A 48 12.76 6.59 3.15
C GLU A 48 12.37 8.04 2.78
N GLY A 49 12.70 8.98 3.67
CA GLY A 49 12.47 10.42 3.47
C GLY A 49 11.03 10.90 3.59
N SER A 50 10.06 10.04 3.93
CA SER A 50 8.66 10.47 4.12
C SER A 50 7.88 9.60 5.12
N ALA A 51 6.83 10.19 5.68
CA ALA A 51 5.87 9.50 6.53
C ALA A 51 4.48 10.06 6.24
N ALA A 52 3.51 9.17 6.02
CA ALA A 52 2.22 9.56 5.48
C ALA A 52 1.05 8.75 6.06
N TRP A 53 -0.06 9.42 6.31
CA TRP A 53 -1.36 8.75 6.40
C TRP A 53 -1.85 8.40 5.00
N ILE A 54 -2.34 7.18 4.83
CA ILE A 54 -2.88 6.70 3.58
C ILE A 54 -4.34 6.33 3.77
N GLU A 55 -5.18 6.87 2.90
CA GLU A 55 -6.60 6.51 2.79
C GLU A 55 -6.82 5.73 1.49
N CYS A 56 -7.29 4.49 1.61
CA CYS A 56 -7.58 3.61 0.49
C CYS A 56 -9.06 3.72 0.11
N LYS A 57 -9.34 3.91 -1.18
CA LYS A 57 -10.70 3.96 -1.72
C LYS A 57 -10.77 3.37 -3.13
N THR A 58 -11.96 3.00 -3.57
CA THR A 58 -12.22 2.73 -4.99
C THR A 58 -12.41 4.05 -5.75
N GLU A 59 -12.25 4.02 -7.07
CA GLU A 59 -12.56 5.20 -7.90
C GLU A 59 -14.03 5.60 -7.78
N GLU A 60 -14.93 4.61 -7.79
CA GLU A 60 -16.37 4.83 -7.72
C GLU A 60 -16.77 5.52 -6.40
N ASP A 61 -16.15 5.09 -5.30
CA ASP A 61 -16.37 5.72 -3.99
C ASP A 61 -15.82 7.14 -3.98
N LEU A 62 -14.64 7.38 -4.54
CA LEU A 62 -14.04 8.71 -4.59
C LEU A 62 -14.85 9.68 -5.44
N ASP A 63 -15.38 9.24 -6.59
CA ASP A 63 -16.27 10.06 -7.43
C ASP A 63 -17.57 10.42 -6.70
N ALA A 64 -18.20 9.45 -6.02
CA ALA A 64 -19.38 9.70 -5.21
C ALA A 64 -19.08 10.64 -4.03
N LEU A 65 -17.92 10.47 -3.38
CA LEU A 65 -17.48 11.29 -2.26
C LEU A 65 -17.13 12.71 -2.68
N ALA A 66 -16.45 12.90 -3.80
CA ALA A 66 -16.12 14.22 -4.35
C ALA A 66 -17.39 14.99 -4.75
N SER A 67 -18.39 14.30 -5.29
CA SER A 67 -19.69 14.89 -5.61
C SER A 67 -20.45 15.35 -4.37
N ARG A 68 -20.41 14.56 -3.29
CA ARG A 68 -21.13 14.87 -2.03
C ARG A 68 -20.38 15.84 -1.12
N ASN A 69 -19.06 15.73 -1.08
CA ASN A 69 -18.15 16.45 -0.19
C ASN A 69 -16.92 16.94 -0.96
N PRO A 70 -17.07 17.89 -1.91
CA PRO A 70 -15.98 18.38 -2.76
C PRO A 70 -14.86 19.07 -1.97
N ASN A 71 -15.18 19.61 -0.79
CA ASN A 71 -14.20 20.22 0.12
C ASN A 71 -13.44 19.17 0.96
N ARG A 72 -13.77 17.89 0.83
CA ARG A 72 -13.05 16.78 1.45
C ARG A 72 -12.25 16.02 0.41
N TYR A 73 -12.89 15.56 -0.66
CA TYR A 73 -12.25 14.82 -1.74
C TYR A 73 -12.34 15.59 -3.05
N SER A 74 -11.23 15.69 -3.77
CA SER A 74 -11.15 16.33 -5.08
C SER A 74 -10.06 15.67 -5.93
N ARG A 75 -10.17 15.77 -7.26
CA ARG A 75 -9.06 15.45 -8.17
C ARG A 75 -8.32 16.74 -8.50
N ASP A 76 -6.98 16.69 -8.49
CA ASP A 76 -6.18 17.78 -9.02
C ASP A 76 -6.13 17.78 -10.56
N ILE A 77 -5.41 18.75 -11.12
CA ILE A 77 -5.20 18.88 -12.58
C ILE A 77 -4.50 17.66 -13.17
N GLY A 78 -3.68 16.96 -12.39
CA GLY A 78 -3.00 15.73 -12.81
C GLY A 78 -3.86 14.47 -12.69
N GLY A 79 -5.10 14.60 -12.21
CA GLY A 79 -6.01 13.48 -11.96
C GLY A 79 -5.72 12.72 -10.66
N LYS A 80 -4.81 13.22 -9.81
CA LYS A 80 -4.52 12.61 -8.51
C LYS A 80 -5.61 12.98 -7.51
N TRP A 81 -6.07 11.98 -6.77
CA TRP A 81 -7.01 12.17 -5.68
C TRP A 81 -6.37 12.85 -4.48
N ARG A 82 -7.08 13.82 -3.92
CA ARG A 82 -6.65 14.65 -2.81
C ARG A 82 -7.69 14.64 -1.70
N CYS A 83 -7.20 14.61 -0.47
CA CYS A 83 -8.00 14.82 0.73
C CYS A 83 -7.52 16.12 1.38
N ILE A 84 -8.06 17.26 0.94
CA ILE A 84 -7.59 18.59 1.37
C ILE A 84 -7.50 18.73 2.91
N PRO A 85 -8.53 18.39 3.71
CA PRO A 85 -8.40 18.50 5.16
C PRO A 85 -7.40 17.51 5.77
N GLY A 86 -7.17 16.36 5.13
CA GLY A 86 -6.14 15.40 5.56
C GLY A 86 -4.74 15.95 5.32
N GLU A 87 -4.51 16.54 4.15
CA GLU A 87 -3.25 17.19 3.77
C GLU A 87 -2.96 18.41 4.65
N GLU A 88 -3.97 19.24 4.94
CA GLU A 88 -3.85 20.35 5.89
C GLU A 88 -3.46 19.86 7.29
N HIS A 89 -4.07 18.76 7.76
CA HIS A 89 -3.70 18.16 9.04
C HIS A 89 -2.25 17.68 9.05
N ALA A 90 -1.85 16.93 8.03
CA ALA A 90 -0.51 16.36 7.94
C ALA A 90 0.57 17.43 7.81
N ALA A 91 0.31 18.50 7.04
CA ALA A 91 1.22 19.62 6.90
C ALA A 91 1.52 20.33 8.23
N MET A 92 0.54 20.42 9.15
CA MET A 92 0.76 21.03 10.48
C MET A 92 1.81 20.31 11.32
N VAL A 93 2.03 19.02 11.07
CA VAL A 93 3.01 18.19 11.78
C VAL A 93 4.21 17.82 10.90
N GLY A 94 4.32 18.40 9.70
CA GLY A 94 5.43 18.16 8.78
C GLY A 94 5.40 16.78 8.11
N LEU A 95 4.21 16.18 7.97
CA LEU A 95 4.00 14.86 7.37
C LEU A 95 3.09 14.97 6.13
N ALA A 96 2.84 13.84 5.46
CA ALA A 96 1.97 13.77 4.30
C ALA A 96 0.64 13.06 4.56
N TYR A 97 -0.34 13.33 3.71
CA TYR A 97 -1.59 12.58 3.63
C TYR A 97 -1.85 12.24 2.17
N GLU A 98 -2.11 10.98 1.88
CA GLU A 98 -2.27 10.49 0.52
C GLU A 98 -3.55 9.69 0.38
N VAL A 99 -4.22 9.86 -0.76
CA VAL A 99 -5.35 9.02 -1.16
C VAL A 99 -4.83 8.01 -2.16
N TRP A 100 -4.93 6.73 -1.82
CA TRP A 100 -4.62 5.63 -2.69
C TRP A 100 -5.92 5.09 -3.30
N SER A 101 -5.93 4.94 -4.62
CA SER A 101 -7.09 4.44 -5.35
C SER A 101 -6.84 3.01 -5.83
N ALA A 102 -7.84 2.15 -5.70
CA ALA A 102 -7.79 0.78 -6.23
C ALA A 102 -7.54 0.71 -7.75
N ALA A 103 -7.75 1.80 -8.49
CA ALA A 103 -7.36 1.88 -9.90
C ALA A 103 -5.84 1.84 -10.13
N GLN A 104 -5.04 2.10 -9.09
CA GLN A 104 -3.57 2.03 -9.16
C GLN A 104 -3.03 0.60 -9.03
N VAL A 105 -3.89 -0.37 -8.72
CA VAL A 105 -3.47 -1.76 -8.47
C VAL A 105 -2.89 -2.38 -9.73
N ASN A 106 -1.64 -2.83 -9.63
CA ASN A 106 -1.04 -3.70 -10.64
C ASN A 106 -1.48 -5.15 -10.42
N TRP A 107 -2.57 -5.56 -11.07
CA TRP A 107 -3.13 -6.92 -10.94
C TRP A 107 -2.17 -8.03 -11.38
N VAL A 108 -1.24 -7.74 -12.29
CA VAL A 108 -0.21 -8.72 -12.69
C VAL A 108 0.75 -8.95 -11.54
N LEU A 109 1.23 -7.87 -10.91
CA LEU A 109 2.09 -7.96 -9.73
C LEU A 109 1.37 -8.70 -8.59
N GLN A 110 0.13 -8.34 -8.29
CA GLN A 110 -0.66 -8.98 -7.23
C GLN A 110 -0.77 -10.49 -7.44
N ARG A 111 -1.09 -10.92 -8.66
CA ARG A 111 -1.17 -12.35 -8.99
C ARG A 111 0.20 -13.04 -8.88
N ASN A 112 1.27 -12.38 -9.30
CA ASN A 112 2.61 -12.93 -9.20
C ASN A 112 3.05 -13.08 -7.73
N LEU A 113 2.80 -12.07 -6.89
CA LEU A 113 3.10 -12.12 -5.47
C LEU A 113 2.33 -13.23 -4.77
N GLN A 114 1.03 -13.39 -5.05
CA GLN A 114 0.21 -14.49 -4.52
C GLN A 114 0.73 -15.86 -4.97
N PHE A 115 1.13 -15.99 -6.23
CA PHE A 115 1.69 -17.25 -6.75
C PHE A 115 3.04 -17.59 -6.10
N LEU A 116 3.88 -16.59 -5.86
CA LEU A 116 5.21 -16.76 -5.29
C LEU A 116 5.25 -16.74 -3.76
N GLU A 117 4.13 -16.44 -3.09
CA GLU A 117 4.07 -16.22 -1.64
C GLU A 117 4.70 -17.38 -0.85
N ASP A 118 4.38 -18.63 -1.21
CA ASP A 118 4.91 -19.81 -0.54
C ASP A 118 6.43 -19.97 -0.72
N TYR A 119 6.99 -19.48 -1.83
CA TYR A 119 8.43 -19.51 -2.09
C TYR A 119 9.17 -18.37 -1.38
N LEU A 120 8.49 -17.24 -1.17
CA LEU A 120 9.07 -16.06 -0.50
C LEU A 120 9.03 -16.17 1.03
N ARG A 121 8.09 -16.94 1.60
CA ARG A 121 7.97 -17.18 3.05
C ARG A 121 9.16 -17.90 3.66
N PHE A 122 9.78 -18.81 2.90
CA PHE A 122 11.01 -19.47 3.31
C PHE A 122 12.16 -18.61 2.80
N GLY A 123 12.60 -17.65 3.62
CA GLY A 123 13.88 -16.97 3.39
C GLY A 123 14.91 -18.05 3.09
N SER A 124 15.50 -18.00 1.88
CA SER A 124 16.32 -19.05 1.28
C SER A 124 16.93 -19.87 2.40
N ALA A 125 16.41 -21.07 2.65
CA ALA A 125 17.13 -21.99 3.50
C ALA A 125 18.49 -22.02 2.82
N ASN A 126 19.51 -21.50 3.50
CA ASN A 126 20.87 -21.69 3.06
C ASN A 126 20.99 -23.20 3.11
N THR A 127 20.65 -23.88 2.02
CA THR A 127 21.10 -25.21 1.75
C THR A 127 22.58 -24.99 1.78
N THR A 128 23.19 -25.28 2.93
CA THR A 128 24.61 -25.53 3.03
C THR A 128 24.94 -26.30 1.76
N ASP A 129 25.95 -25.87 1.02
CA ASP A 129 26.41 -26.47 -0.24
C ASP A 129 26.88 -27.94 -0.07
N CYS A 130 26.30 -28.72 0.83
CA CYS A 130 26.38 -30.15 0.86
C CYS A 130 25.54 -30.70 -0.31
N VAL A 131 26.09 -30.57 -1.51
CA VAL A 131 25.74 -31.49 -2.60
C VAL A 131 25.99 -32.89 -2.06
N ASN A 132 24.93 -33.67 -1.86
CA ASN A 132 25.10 -35.03 -1.38
C ASN A 132 25.79 -35.85 -2.49
N PRO A 133 27.01 -36.36 -2.27
CA PRO A 133 27.77 -37.06 -3.30
C PRO A 133 27.06 -38.32 -3.82
N ALA A 134 26.18 -38.92 -2.99
CA ALA A 134 25.36 -40.05 -3.41
C ALA A 134 24.30 -39.67 -4.46
N ILE A 135 23.75 -38.45 -4.38
CA ILE A 135 22.76 -37.96 -5.37
C ILE A 135 23.45 -37.67 -6.70
N THR A 136 24.64 -37.05 -6.65
CA THR A 136 25.44 -36.75 -7.86
C THR A 136 25.82 -38.04 -8.59
N SER A 137 26.35 -39.01 -7.84
CA SER A 137 26.74 -40.31 -8.40
C SER A 137 25.55 -41.07 -9.00
N ALA A 138 24.35 -40.96 -8.42
CA ALA A 138 23.16 -41.62 -8.95
C ALA A 138 22.69 -41.01 -10.29
N ILE A 139 22.75 -39.69 -10.44
CA ILE A 139 22.41 -38.99 -11.69
C ILE A 139 23.42 -39.31 -12.80
N GLU A 140 24.70 -39.43 -12.47
CA GLU A 140 25.75 -39.80 -13.43
C GLU A 140 25.64 -41.25 -13.91
N THR A 141 25.12 -42.16 -13.08
CA THR A 141 24.95 -43.58 -13.44
C THR A 141 23.72 -43.86 -14.31
N GLU A 142 22.69 -43.02 -14.22
CA GLU A 142 21.49 -43.10 -15.07
C GLU A 142 21.15 -41.71 -15.63
N PRO A 143 21.96 -41.18 -16.57
CA PRO A 143 21.57 -39.99 -17.30
C PRO A 143 20.28 -40.34 -18.03
N GLY A 144 19.19 -39.64 -17.69
CA GLY A 144 17.87 -39.89 -18.28
C GLY A 144 17.91 -39.87 -19.82
N ILE A 145 16.82 -40.36 -20.43
CA ILE A 145 16.71 -40.64 -21.86
C ILE A 145 17.22 -39.48 -22.74
N THR A 146 18.30 -39.75 -23.49
CA THR A 146 18.83 -38.93 -24.60
C THR A 146 17.85 -38.84 -25.77
#